data_AF-A0A958KRP7-F1
#
_entry.id   AF-A0A958KRP7-F1
#
_cell.length_a   1.000
_cell.length_b   1.000
_cell.length_c   1.000
_cell.angle_alpha   90.00
_cell.angle_beta   90.00
_cell.angle_gamma   90.00
#
_symmetry.space_group_name_H-M   'P 1'
#
loop_
_entity.id
_entity.type
_entity.pdbx_description
1 polymer ?
#
loop_
_entity_poly.entity_id
_entity_poly.type
_entity_poly.pdbx_seq_one_letter_code
_entity_poly.pdbx_strand_id
1 'polypeptide(L)'
;MTRKVLLLLIIAFSATETFAANLGFLDVKCRMDNASPAQQYDAAKMYSGVNEKLKQLMSEQRKNGKELKVVIVARAGLDSKNTVLLKDEVNGKPYSVEEMMQDLDSRAKELRRRSPNAKTSAIKDDILEKDYIEPKDSARNLIYTHVGFYIHSAADAIKEITEGQEEVAKINAELVAAGREPIEYTYDPDLVGWRYVHLLSPCNKNMSRIYKEGGATFFLDNPNEYRAMIMVPTDTIQERIVEIINNTTHYQPGSGEMQDNIQWSLKPPTYNLVASLDNVEEANSNTWPLYVLALAIRGVDKGNYHDANKMLKELGFRPSKVRLGGMYKFLIRPWLVGRMFIPKAVKFRKEDHPAGKPYNVVEINTAISLKEFLERNDALQTVVEAFPTQGPVQPTEIEIEVGTEDNVN
;
A
#
# COMPACT_ATOMS: atom_id res chain seq x y z
N MET A 1 -63.98 -14.86 -9.39
CA MET A 1 -62.78 -15.54 -9.90
C MET A 1 -61.93 -14.53 -10.67
N THR A 2 -60.91 -13.96 -10.04
CA THR A 2 -60.01 -12.97 -10.66
C THR A 2 -58.58 -13.46 -10.51
N ARG A 3 -58.01 -13.94 -11.63
CA ARG A 3 -56.62 -14.39 -11.74
C ARG A 3 -55.68 -13.20 -11.55
N LYS A 4 -54.85 -13.22 -10.51
CA LYS A 4 -53.66 -12.36 -10.40
C LYS A 4 -52.52 -13.03 -11.16
N VAL A 5 -52.08 -12.41 -12.25
CA VAL A 5 -50.84 -12.74 -12.95
C VAL A 5 -49.71 -12.09 -12.16
N LEU A 6 -48.85 -12.92 -11.57
CA LEU A 6 -47.63 -12.50 -10.89
C LEU A 6 -46.54 -12.34 -11.96
N LEU A 7 -46.20 -11.11 -12.31
CA LEU A 7 -45.05 -10.81 -13.17
C LEU A 7 -43.78 -11.00 -12.32
N LEU A 8 -43.08 -12.12 -12.51
CA LEU A 8 -41.74 -12.33 -11.95
C LEU A 8 -40.74 -11.53 -12.81
N LEU A 9 -40.25 -10.41 -12.27
CA LEU A 9 -39.11 -9.70 -12.83
C LEU A 9 -37.85 -10.51 -12.49
N ILE A 10 -37.38 -11.30 -13.46
CA ILE A 10 -36.05 -11.93 -13.42
C ILE A 10 -35.04 -10.81 -13.71
N ILE A 11 -34.54 -10.18 -12.65
CA ILE A 11 -33.33 -9.36 -12.75
C ILE A 11 -32.16 -10.33 -12.73
N ALA A 12 -31.57 -10.55 -13.90
CA ALA A 12 -30.31 -11.27 -14.02
C ALA A 12 -29.22 -10.51 -13.23
N PHE A 13 -28.88 -11.03 -12.06
CA PHE A 13 -27.71 -10.59 -11.30
C PHE A 13 -26.46 -11.20 -11.93
N SER A 14 -25.98 -10.60 -13.03
CA SER A 14 -24.63 -10.84 -13.56
C SER A 14 -23.74 -9.64 -13.20
N ALA A 15 -23.42 -9.48 -11.92
CA ALA A 15 -22.51 -8.43 -11.44
C ALA A 15 -21.82 -8.78 -10.10
N THR A 16 -21.84 -10.03 -9.67
CA THR A 16 -21.36 -10.43 -8.33
C THR A 16 -19.89 -10.83 -8.28
N GLU A 17 -19.22 -11.01 -9.42
CA GLU A 17 -17.80 -11.42 -9.45
C GLU A 17 -16.82 -10.23 -9.45
N THR A 18 -17.24 -9.04 -9.88
CA THR A 18 -16.37 -7.85 -9.92
C THR A 18 -16.20 -7.16 -8.56
N PHE A 19 -17.08 -7.42 -7.59
CA PHE A 19 -17.03 -6.74 -6.29
C PHE A 19 -16.02 -7.38 -5.32
N ALA A 20 -15.85 -8.70 -5.35
CA ALA A 20 -14.91 -9.41 -4.50
C ALA A 20 -13.45 -9.30 -4.99
N ALA A 21 -13.24 -9.17 -6.30
CA ALA A 21 -11.90 -9.07 -6.90
C ALA A 21 -11.18 -7.74 -6.61
N ASN A 22 -11.92 -6.66 -6.34
CA ASN A 22 -11.35 -5.32 -6.16
C ASN A 22 -10.89 -5.00 -4.72
N LEU A 23 -11.13 -5.90 -3.75
CA LEU A 23 -10.76 -5.70 -2.34
C LEU A 23 -9.83 -6.81 -1.80
N GLY A 24 -9.24 -7.60 -2.70
CA GLY A 24 -8.29 -8.66 -2.36
C GLY A 24 -6.93 -8.10 -1.97
N PHE A 25 -6.71 -7.86 -0.67
CA PHE A 25 -5.37 -7.70 -0.10
C PHE A 25 -4.83 -9.11 0.19
N LEU A 26 -3.87 -9.58 -0.61
CA LEU A 26 -3.53 -11.00 -0.69
C LEU A 26 -2.05 -11.30 -0.38
N ASP A 27 -1.82 -12.50 0.13
CA ASP A 27 -0.54 -13.18 0.40
C ASP A 27 0.24 -13.46 -0.89
N VAL A 28 1.58 -13.62 -0.88
CA VAL A 28 2.39 -13.81 -2.12
C VAL A 28 1.85 -14.93 -2.99
N LYS A 29 1.59 -16.10 -2.38
CA LYS A 29 1.13 -17.28 -3.10
C LYS A 29 -0.22 -17.05 -3.77
N CYS A 30 -1.16 -16.40 -3.08
CA CYS A 30 -2.48 -16.13 -3.66
C CYS A 30 -2.54 -14.83 -4.50
N ARG A 31 -1.52 -13.97 -4.44
CA ARG A 31 -1.25 -12.87 -5.39
C ARG A 31 -0.73 -13.41 -6.72
N MET A 32 0.29 -14.26 -6.69
CA MET A 32 0.92 -14.80 -7.89
C MET A 32 0.06 -15.85 -8.60
N ASP A 33 -0.56 -16.77 -7.86
CA ASP A 33 -1.38 -17.85 -8.44
C ASP A 33 -2.65 -17.32 -9.16
N ASN A 34 -3.08 -16.08 -8.85
CA ASN A 34 -4.29 -15.47 -9.42
C ASN A 34 -4.01 -14.23 -10.28
N ALA A 35 -2.76 -13.78 -10.40
CA ALA A 35 -2.43 -12.61 -11.20
C ALA A 35 -2.52 -12.95 -12.69
N SER A 36 -3.39 -12.26 -13.42
CA SER A 36 -3.43 -12.32 -14.88
C SER A 36 -2.09 -11.89 -15.48
N PRO A 37 -1.75 -12.38 -16.69
CA PRO A 37 -0.55 -11.94 -17.40
C PRO A 37 -0.44 -10.40 -17.53
N ALA A 38 -1.58 -9.72 -17.72
CA ALA A 38 -1.63 -8.26 -17.77
C ALA A 38 -1.20 -7.60 -16.45
N GLN A 39 -1.67 -8.11 -15.31
CA GLN A 39 -1.25 -7.60 -13.98
C GLN A 39 0.24 -7.84 -13.71
N GLN A 40 0.76 -8.99 -14.12
CA GLN A 40 2.19 -9.30 -13.98
C GLN A 40 3.05 -8.36 -14.83
N TYR A 41 2.62 -8.13 -16.07
CA TYR A 41 3.26 -7.20 -16.99
C TYR A 41 3.24 -5.74 -16.48
N ASP A 42 2.09 -5.30 -15.97
CA ASP A 42 1.92 -3.99 -15.36
C ASP A 42 2.80 -3.79 -14.13
N ALA A 43 2.88 -4.81 -13.27
CA ALA A 43 3.75 -4.80 -12.11
C ALA A 43 5.23 -4.71 -12.51
N ALA A 44 5.65 -5.47 -13.53
CA ALA A 44 7.00 -5.42 -14.07
C ALA A 44 7.33 -4.04 -14.68
N LYS A 45 6.39 -3.44 -15.41
CA LYS A 45 6.51 -2.07 -15.94
C LYS A 45 6.72 -1.03 -14.86
N MET A 46 5.89 -1.08 -13.81
CA MET A 46 6.00 -0.15 -12.70
C MET A 46 7.32 -0.35 -11.93
N TYR A 47 7.70 -1.62 -11.70
CA TYR A 47 8.97 -1.96 -11.09
C TYR A 47 10.17 -1.44 -11.88
N SER A 48 10.17 -1.60 -13.21
CA SER A 48 11.18 -1.03 -14.11
C SER A 48 11.31 0.48 -13.95
N GLY A 49 10.19 1.20 -13.94
CA GLY A 49 10.17 2.65 -13.73
C GLY A 49 10.78 3.08 -12.39
N VAL A 50 10.51 2.34 -11.31
CA VAL A 50 11.13 2.58 -10.00
C VAL A 50 12.62 2.30 -10.03
N ASN A 51 13.06 1.21 -10.66
CA ASN A 51 14.46 0.83 -10.74
C ASN A 51 15.30 1.82 -11.54
N GLU A 52 14.78 2.33 -12.66
CA GLU A 52 15.45 3.40 -13.41
C GLU A 52 15.63 4.65 -12.55
N LYS A 53 14.61 5.01 -11.76
CA LYS A 53 14.75 6.14 -10.84
C LYS A 53 15.71 5.85 -9.68
N LEU A 54 15.72 4.62 -9.18
CA LEU A 54 16.64 4.17 -8.15
C LEU A 54 18.10 4.27 -8.62
N LYS A 55 18.42 3.79 -9.82
CA LYS A 55 19.77 3.90 -10.40
C LYS A 55 20.24 5.35 -10.50
N GLN A 56 19.36 6.27 -10.89
CA GLN A 56 19.67 7.70 -10.91
C GLN A 56 20.05 8.19 -9.51
N LEU A 57 19.23 7.87 -8.50
CA LEU A 57 19.50 8.24 -7.11
C LEU A 57 20.80 7.61 -6.59
N MET A 58 21.06 6.33 -6.90
CA MET A 58 22.30 5.65 -6.53
C MET A 58 23.52 6.34 -7.16
N SER A 59 23.44 6.69 -8.45
CA SER A 59 24.49 7.43 -9.15
C SER A 59 24.75 8.80 -8.50
N GLU A 60 23.70 9.53 -8.15
CA GLU A 60 23.79 10.82 -7.46
C GLU A 60 24.45 10.69 -6.07
N GLN A 61 24.09 9.67 -5.29
CA GLN A 61 24.71 9.42 -3.98
C GLN A 61 26.20 9.05 -4.13
N ARG A 62 26.53 8.17 -5.09
CA ARG A 62 27.92 7.76 -5.36
C ARG A 62 28.80 8.95 -5.76
N LYS A 63 28.28 9.90 -6.54
CA LYS A 63 29.00 11.16 -6.87
C LYS A 63 29.36 11.99 -5.64
N ASN A 64 28.58 11.86 -4.57
CA ASN A 64 28.82 12.54 -3.29
C ASN A 64 29.58 11.66 -2.28
N GLY A 65 30.15 10.52 -2.70
CA GLY A 65 30.87 9.59 -1.83
C GLY A 65 29.97 8.83 -0.85
N LYS A 66 28.67 8.74 -1.15
CA LYS A 66 27.66 8.08 -0.31
C LYS A 66 27.10 6.86 -1.02
N GLU A 67 26.54 5.95 -0.24
CA GLU A 67 25.82 4.77 -0.73
C GLU A 67 24.34 4.90 -0.39
N LEU A 68 23.47 4.63 -1.36
CA LEU A 68 22.03 4.54 -1.12
C LEU A 68 21.71 3.14 -0.59
N LYS A 69 21.26 3.05 0.66
CA LYS A 69 21.02 1.76 1.34
C LYS A 69 19.56 1.36 1.36
N VAL A 70 18.68 2.36 1.43
CA VAL A 70 17.23 2.16 1.48
C VAL A 70 16.51 3.36 0.87
N VAL A 71 15.42 3.08 0.16
CA VAL A 71 14.40 4.06 -0.17
C VAL A 71 13.04 3.59 0.35
N ILE A 72 12.14 4.52 0.60
CA ILE A 72 10.77 4.22 0.97
C ILE A 72 9.92 4.44 -0.27
N VAL A 73 9.19 3.42 -0.69
CA VAL A 73 8.39 3.45 -1.91
C VAL A 73 6.92 3.37 -1.54
N ALA A 74 6.17 4.39 -1.96
CA ALA A 74 4.72 4.38 -1.88
C ALA A 74 4.14 4.17 -3.27
N ARG A 75 3.32 3.14 -3.45
CA ARG A 75 2.67 2.83 -4.74
C ARG A 75 1.25 3.36 -4.81
N ALA A 76 0.82 3.73 -6.01
CA ALA A 76 -0.57 4.01 -6.31
C ALA A 76 -1.33 2.68 -6.47
N GLY A 77 -2.17 2.33 -5.48
CA GLY A 77 -2.85 1.03 -5.41
C GLY A 77 -4.34 1.17 -5.62
N LEU A 78 -5.10 1.43 -4.56
CA LEU A 78 -6.56 1.40 -4.62
C LEU A 78 -7.14 2.60 -5.37
N ASP A 79 -8.21 2.36 -6.14
CA ASP A 79 -9.03 3.46 -6.67
C ASP A 79 -9.70 4.21 -5.51
N SER A 80 -9.10 5.35 -5.18
CA SER A 80 -9.52 6.27 -4.14
C SER A 80 -10.18 7.53 -4.70
N LYS A 81 -10.65 7.54 -5.96
CA LYS A 81 -11.23 8.72 -6.63
C LYS A 81 -12.35 9.41 -5.85
N ASN A 82 -13.03 8.68 -4.96
CA ASN A 82 -14.11 9.19 -4.12
C ASN A 82 -13.70 9.43 -2.65
N THR A 83 -12.45 9.12 -2.29
CA THR A 83 -11.91 9.26 -0.96
C THR A 83 -10.95 10.43 -0.95
N VAL A 84 -11.28 11.47 -0.18
CA VAL A 84 -10.56 12.75 -0.23
C VAL A 84 -9.83 13.02 1.08
N LEU A 85 -8.62 13.57 0.98
CA LEU A 85 -7.91 14.09 2.14
C LEU A 85 -8.56 15.40 2.61
N LEU A 86 -8.67 15.52 3.91
CA LEU A 86 -9.08 16.76 4.57
C LEU A 86 -7.84 17.55 4.95
N LYS A 87 -7.99 18.88 5.02
CA LYS A 87 -6.95 19.79 5.49
C LYS A 87 -6.57 19.46 6.92
N ASP A 88 -5.27 19.44 7.18
CA ASP A 88 -4.75 19.33 8.55
C ASP A 88 -4.79 20.66 9.31
N GLU A 89 -4.84 21.77 8.57
CA GLU A 89 -4.91 23.11 9.13
C GLU A 89 -5.97 23.95 8.42
N VAL A 90 -6.70 24.75 9.18
CA VAL A 90 -7.65 25.73 8.65
C VAL A 90 -7.26 27.09 9.24
N ASN A 91 -7.03 28.08 8.38
CA ASN A 91 -6.53 29.41 8.78
C ASN A 91 -5.21 29.36 9.58
N GLY A 92 -4.29 28.46 9.20
CA GLY A 92 -2.96 28.34 9.81
C GLY A 92 -2.95 27.75 11.22
N LYS A 93 -4.04 27.10 11.64
CA LYS A 93 -4.11 26.38 12.91
C LYS A 93 -4.38 24.89 12.65
N PRO A 94 -3.61 23.97 13.27
CA PRO A 94 -3.94 22.56 13.30
C PRO A 94 -5.36 22.36 13.80
N TYR A 95 -6.10 21.51 13.11
CA TYR A 95 -7.48 21.21 13.45
C TYR A 95 -7.64 19.72 13.69
N SER A 96 -8.08 19.33 14.88
CA SER A 96 -8.44 17.94 15.18
C SER A 96 -9.75 17.56 14.48
N VAL A 97 -9.99 16.26 14.30
CA VAL A 97 -11.29 15.78 13.81
C VAL A 97 -12.42 16.22 14.73
N GLU A 98 -12.21 16.25 16.04
CA GLU A 98 -13.25 16.67 16.98
C GLU A 98 -13.60 18.15 16.84
N GLU A 99 -12.61 19.04 16.74
CA GLU A 99 -12.84 20.47 16.47
C GLU A 99 -13.56 20.68 15.14
N MET A 100 -13.19 19.93 14.10
CA MET A 100 -13.90 19.91 12.82
C MET A 100 -15.36 19.53 12.96
N MET A 101 -15.67 18.49 13.74
CA MET A 101 -17.05 18.08 13.93
C MET A 101 -17.85 19.13 14.71
N GLN A 102 -17.24 19.77 15.71
CA GLN A 102 -17.86 20.84 16.49
C GLN A 102 -18.18 22.08 15.62
N ASP A 103 -17.25 22.49 14.76
CA ASP A 103 -17.47 23.60 13.81
C ASP A 103 -18.61 23.28 12.82
N LEU A 104 -18.57 22.08 12.23
CA LEU A 104 -19.61 21.62 11.31
C LEU A 104 -21.00 21.61 11.94
N ASP A 105 -21.11 21.11 13.17
CA ASP A 105 -22.37 21.10 13.91
C ASP A 105 -22.87 22.53 14.22
N SER A 106 -21.98 23.40 14.67
CA SER A 106 -22.28 24.80 15.00
C SER A 106 -22.80 25.56 13.78
N ARG A 107 -22.07 25.49 12.67
CA ARG A 107 -22.41 26.20 11.43
C ARG A 107 -23.63 25.61 10.73
N ALA A 108 -23.78 24.28 10.75
CA ALA A 108 -24.98 23.65 10.21
C ALA A 108 -26.23 24.05 10.99
N LYS A 109 -26.13 24.21 12.32
CA LYS A 109 -27.22 24.72 13.17
C LYS A 109 -27.56 26.17 12.83
N GLU A 110 -26.57 27.02 12.63
CA GLU A 110 -26.79 28.42 12.24
C GLU A 110 -27.47 28.53 10.86
N LEU A 111 -26.96 27.83 9.85
CA LEU A 111 -27.53 27.84 8.51
C LEU A 111 -28.94 27.28 8.48
N ARG A 112 -29.24 26.25 9.29
CA ARG A 112 -30.61 25.72 9.41
C ARG A 112 -31.57 26.72 10.05
N ARG A 113 -31.11 27.61 10.95
CA ARG A 113 -31.96 28.69 11.47
C ARG A 113 -32.33 29.69 10.38
N ARG A 114 -31.41 29.95 9.45
CA ARG A 114 -31.65 30.83 8.28
C ARG A 114 -32.48 30.15 7.19
N SER A 115 -32.36 28.82 7.07
CA SER A 115 -33.06 28.00 6.06
C SER A 115 -33.67 26.74 6.71
N PRO A 116 -34.84 26.84 7.38
CA PRO A 116 -35.42 25.75 8.16
C PRO A 116 -35.70 24.46 7.38
N ASN A 117 -35.93 24.60 6.07
CA ASN A 117 -36.25 23.49 5.16
C ASN A 117 -34.99 22.77 4.63
N ALA A 118 -33.79 23.32 4.85
CA ALA A 118 -32.56 22.70 4.39
C ALA A 118 -32.23 21.45 5.21
N LYS A 119 -31.85 20.36 4.53
CA LYS A 119 -31.41 19.13 5.18
C LYS A 119 -30.06 19.37 5.87
N THR A 120 -29.98 19.13 7.18
CA THR A 120 -28.74 19.29 7.96
C THR A 120 -27.56 18.52 7.36
N SER A 121 -27.80 17.32 6.82
CA SER A 121 -26.74 16.53 6.17
C SER A 121 -26.17 17.22 4.93
N ALA A 122 -27.02 17.85 4.12
CA ALA A 122 -26.58 18.56 2.92
C ALA A 122 -25.77 19.81 3.27
N ILE A 123 -26.17 20.54 4.33
CA ILE A 123 -25.40 21.68 4.82
C ILE A 123 -24.01 21.25 5.30
N LYS A 124 -23.93 20.17 6.10
CA LYS A 124 -22.64 19.66 6.60
C LYS A 124 -21.73 19.20 5.47
N ASP A 125 -22.30 18.53 4.46
CA ASP A 125 -21.56 18.11 3.27
C ASP A 125 -21.01 19.31 2.49
N ASP A 126 -21.82 20.36 2.31
CA ASP A 126 -21.42 21.61 1.65
C ASP A 126 -20.27 22.33 2.38
N ILE A 127 -20.35 22.43 3.72
CA ILE A 127 -19.28 23.03 4.53
C ILE A 127 -17.99 22.20 4.43
N LEU A 128 -18.10 20.87 4.55
CA LEU A 128 -16.95 19.97 4.41
C LEU A 128 -16.27 20.14 3.06
N GLU A 129 -17.05 20.17 1.97
CA GLU A 129 -16.53 20.29 0.61
C GLU A 129 -15.85 21.62 0.33
N LYS A 130 -16.37 22.73 0.89
CA LYS A 130 -15.81 24.07 0.64
C LYS A 130 -14.61 24.40 1.50
N ASP A 131 -14.65 24.02 2.78
CA ASP A 131 -13.71 24.59 3.75
C ASP A 131 -12.63 23.60 4.16
N TYR A 132 -13.00 22.31 4.24
CA TYR A 132 -12.16 21.27 4.84
C TYR A 132 -11.55 20.30 3.83
N ILE A 133 -12.14 20.15 2.65
CA ILE A 133 -11.58 19.34 1.58
C ILE A 133 -10.58 20.18 0.79
N GLU A 134 -9.43 19.59 0.49
CA GLU A 134 -8.47 20.17 -0.43
C GLU A 134 -9.02 20.10 -1.87
N PRO A 135 -8.81 21.12 -2.71
CA PRO A 135 -9.28 21.09 -4.11
C PRO A 135 -8.82 19.80 -4.81
N LYS A 136 -9.68 19.17 -5.62
CA LYS A 136 -9.35 17.90 -6.30
C LYS A 136 -8.08 17.94 -7.16
N ASP A 137 -7.75 19.12 -7.67
CA ASP A 137 -6.55 19.37 -8.47
C ASP A 137 -5.30 19.66 -7.63
N SER A 138 -5.46 19.85 -6.32
CA SER A 138 -4.33 19.91 -5.39
C SER A 138 -3.81 18.49 -5.16
N ALA A 139 -2.49 18.34 -5.17
CA ALA A 139 -1.74 17.07 -5.21
C ALA A 139 -1.93 16.11 -3.99
N ARG A 140 -3.03 16.23 -3.24
CA ARG A 140 -3.36 15.48 -2.01
C ARG A 140 -4.50 14.46 -2.22
N ASN A 141 -4.72 13.96 -3.42
CA ASN A 141 -5.57 12.76 -3.54
C ASN A 141 -4.86 11.58 -2.87
N LEU A 142 -5.61 10.64 -2.27
CA LEU A 142 -5.08 9.42 -1.63
C LEU A 142 -4.59 8.43 -2.71
N ILE A 143 -3.74 8.90 -3.62
CA ILE A 143 -3.20 8.16 -4.76
C ILE A 143 -2.31 7.04 -4.21
N TYR A 144 -1.39 7.38 -3.32
CA TYR A 144 -0.48 6.43 -2.69
C TYR A 144 -1.13 5.74 -1.48
N THR A 145 -1.37 4.44 -1.61
CA THR A 145 -2.15 3.69 -0.62
C THR A 145 -1.31 2.72 0.20
N HIS A 146 -0.15 2.32 -0.31
CA HIS A 146 0.68 1.28 0.30
C HIS A 146 2.17 1.63 0.23
N VAL A 147 2.86 1.42 1.35
CA VAL A 147 4.29 1.73 1.52
C VAL A 147 5.10 0.49 1.85
N GLY A 148 6.28 0.39 1.25
CA GLY A 148 7.33 -0.56 1.64
C GLY A 148 8.71 0.11 1.69
N PHE A 149 9.63 -0.48 2.44
CA PHE A 149 11.06 -0.16 2.35
C PHE A 149 11.66 -0.99 1.22
N TYR A 150 12.32 -0.35 0.27
CA TYR A 150 13.15 -1.04 -0.71
C TYR A 150 14.59 -0.97 -0.21
N ILE A 151 15.11 -2.09 0.27
CA ILE A 151 16.40 -2.18 0.97
C ILE A 151 17.40 -2.96 0.14
N HIS A 152 18.66 -2.54 0.17
CA HIS A 152 19.76 -3.31 -0.39
C HIS A 152 20.41 -4.20 0.67
N SER A 153 20.73 -5.45 0.32
CA SER A 153 21.47 -6.37 1.17
C SER A 153 22.42 -7.24 0.36
N ALA A 154 23.69 -7.28 0.75
CA ALA A 154 24.68 -8.17 0.15
C ALA A 154 24.30 -9.66 0.29
N ALA A 155 23.65 -10.03 1.40
CA ALA A 155 23.17 -11.40 1.59
C ALA A 155 22.05 -11.76 0.60
N ASP A 156 21.13 -10.82 0.34
CA ASP A 156 20.09 -11.02 -0.67
C ASP A 156 20.69 -11.02 -2.08
N ALA A 157 21.73 -10.22 -2.34
CA ALA A 157 22.43 -10.22 -3.62
C ALA A 157 23.08 -11.58 -3.91
N ILE A 158 23.81 -12.13 -2.93
CA ILE A 158 24.42 -13.46 -3.06
C ILE A 158 23.34 -14.52 -3.31
N LYS A 159 22.26 -14.50 -2.50
CA LYS A 159 21.14 -15.44 -2.65
C LYS A 159 20.52 -15.34 -4.04
N GLU A 160 20.22 -14.13 -4.51
CA GLU A 160 19.65 -13.87 -5.83
C GLU A 160 20.50 -14.43 -6.96
N ILE A 161 21.80 -14.12 -6.94
CA ILE A 161 22.74 -14.59 -7.96
C ILE A 161 22.78 -16.12 -7.97
N THR A 162 22.92 -16.73 -6.80
CA THR A 162 23.15 -18.18 -6.68
C THR A 162 21.88 -18.96 -7.04
N GLU A 163 20.74 -18.63 -6.43
CA GLU A 163 19.47 -19.34 -6.67
C GLU A 163 18.94 -19.09 -8.08
N GLY A 164 19.05 -17.87 -8.61
CA GLY A 164 18.59 -17.60 -9.98
C GLY A 164 19.49 -18.23 -11.03
N GLN A 165 20.79 -18.42 -10.77
CA GLN A 165 21.66 -19.21 -11.66
C GLN A 165 21.23 -20.68 -11.72
N GLU A 166 20.85 -21.26 -10.57
CA GLU A 166 20.33 -22.63 -10.52
C GLU A 166 19.00 -22.77 -11.27
N GLU A 167 18.09 -21.80 -11.12
CA GLU A 167 16.79 -21.80 -11.81
C GLU A 167 16.95 -21.65 -13.33
N VAL A 168 17.79 -20.73 -13.78
CA VAL A 168 18.11 -20.54 -15.21
C VAL A 168 18.76 -21.80 -15.78
N ALA A 169 19.65 -22.46 -15.03
CA ALA A 169 20.24 -23.73 -15.46
C ALA A 169 19.18 -24.83 -15.64
N LYS A 170 18.18 -24.88 -14.76
CA LYS A 170 17.06 -25.83 -14.88
C LYS A 170 16.19 -25.53 -16.11
N ILE A 171 15.81 -24.27 -16.31
CA ILE A 171 15.03 -23.85 -17.48
C ILE A 171 15.80 -24.15 -18.78
N ASN A 172 17.11 -23.86 -18.81
CA ASN A 172 17.96 -24.15 -19.96
C ASN A 172 18.07 -25.65 -20.24
N ALA A 173 18.13 -26.50 -19.22
CA ALA A 173 18.10 -27.94 -19.42
C ALA A 173 16.78 -28.41 -20.05
N GLU A 174 15.64 -27.84 -19.64
CA GLU A 174 14.32 -28.12 -20.22
C GLU A 174 14.21 -27.61 -21.67
N LEU A 175 14.72 -26.41 -21.96
CA LEU A 175 14.76 -25.85 -23.32
C LEU A 175 15.62 -26.69 -24.26
N VAL A 176 16.83 -27.07 -23.85
CA VAL A 176 17.73 -27.92 -24.64
C VAL A 176 17.12 -29.29 -24.88
N ALA A 177 16.47 -29.90 -23.87
CA ALA A 177 15.76 -31.17 -24.03
C ALA A 177 14.59 -31.07 -25.03
N ALA A 178 14.01 -29.88 -25.18
CA ALA A 178 12.97 -29.57 -26.17
C ALA A 178 13.52 -29.09 -27.53
N GLY A 179 14.84 -29.16 -27.76
CA GLY A 179 15.48 -28.71 -29.01
C GLY A 179 15.50 -27.19 -29.20
N ARG A 180 15.38 -26.42 -28.11
CA ARG A 180 15.38 -24.96 -28.11
C ARG A 180 16.72 -24.40 -27.63
N GLU A 181 17.05 -23.20 -28.07
CA GLU A 181 18.23 -22.46 -27.61
C GLU A 181 18.10 -22.08 -26.12
N PRO A 182 19.19 -22.16 -25.34
CA PRO A 182 19.20 -21.72 -23.94
C PRO A 182 19.08 -20.20 -23.84
N ILE A 183 18.49 -19.73 -22.74
CA ILE A 183 18.42 -18.32 -22.39
C ILE A 183 19.66 -17.89 -21.59
N GLU A 184 20.19 -16.72 -21.92
CA GLU A 184 21.21 -16.04 -21.12
C GLU A 184 20.51 -15.08 -20.15
N TYR A 185 20.73 -15.26 -18.86
CA TYR A 185 20.18 -14.39 -17.82
C TYR A 185 21.30 -13.57 -17.19
N THR A 186 21.22 -12.25 -17.34
CA THR A 186 22.17 -11.30 -16.76
C THR A 186 21.50 -10.49 -15.67
N TYR A 187 22.11 -10.47 -14.48
CA TYR A 187 21.69 -9.60 -13.41
C TYR A 187 22.14 -8.17 -13.69
N ASP A 188 21.29 -7.21 -13.34
CA ASP A 188 21.72 -5.83 -13.24
C ASP A 188 22.54 -5.67 -11.95
N PRO A 189 23.86 -5.42 -12.03
CA PRO A 189 24.73 -5.37 -10.87
C PRO A 189 24.40 -4.21 -9.92
N ASP A 190 23.64 -3.19 -10.37
CA ASP A 190 23.19 -2.10 -9.52
C ASP A 190 21.89 -2.43 -8.77
N LEU A 191 21.10 -3.40 -9.24
CA LEU A 191 19.79 -3.74 -8.67
C LEU A 191 19.75 -5.07 -7.92
N VAL A 192 20.77 -5.91 -8.11
CA VAL A 192 20.88 -7.18 -7.41
C VAL A 192 20.86 -6.98 -5.90
N GLY A 193 20.12 -7.82 -5.17
CA GLY A 193 20.04 -7.76 -3.71
C GLY A 193 19.11 -6.68 -3.13
N TRP A 194 18.35 -5.97 -3.97
CA TRP A 194 17.31 -5.07 -3.49
C TRP A 194 15.99 -5.81 -3.24
N ARG A 195 15.39 -5.64 -2.07
CA ARG A 195 14.13 -6.30 -1.67
C ARG A 195 13.15 -5.34 -1.01
N TYR A 196 11.86 -5.53 -1.29
CA TYR A 196 10.80 -4.78 -0.62
C TYR A 196 10.45 -5.43 0.70
N VAL A 197 10.40 -4.65 1.77
CA VAL A 197 9.91 -5.05 3.09
C VAL A 197 8.69 -4.24 3.45
N HIS A 198 7.56 -4.91 3.68
CA HIS A 198 6.26 -4.24 3.83
C HIS A 198 5.27 -5.08 4.64
N LEU A 199 4.28 -4.42 5.26
CA LEU A 199 3.20 -5.08 5.99
C LEU A 199 1.97 -5.24 5.12
N LEU A 200 1.43 -6.44 5.08
CA LEU A 200 0.14 -6.71 4.43
C LEU A 200 -0.65 -7.75 5.22
N SER A 201 -1.93 -7.88 4.91
CA SER A 201 -2.72 -9.02 5.37
C SER A 201 -2.55 -10.20 4.41
N PRO A 202 -2.34 -11.43 4.90
CA PRO A 202 -2.53 -12.62 4.08
C PRO A 202 -4.02 -12.80 3.75
N CYS A 203 -4.29 -13.55 2.67
CA CYS A 203 -5.59 -13.64 2.00
C CYS A 203 -6.78 -13.86 2.95
N ASN A 204 -7.75 -12.94 2.95
CA ASN A 204 -9.02 -13.02 3.71
C ASN A 204 -8.86 -13.27 5.23
N LYS A 205 -7.69 -12.97 5.78
CA LYS A 205 -7.40 -13.06 7.22
C LYS A 205 -7.40 -11.66 7.83
N ASN A 206 -7.52 -11.60 9.16
CA ASN A 206 -7.41 -10.36 9.94
C ASN A 206 -6.08 -10.29 10.67
N MET A 207 -5.06 -10.92 10.10
CA MET A 207 -3.74 -11.02 10.68
C MET A 207 -2.82 -10.13 9.87
N SER A 208 -1.96 -9.36 10.50
CA SER A 208 -0.90 -8.68 9.75
C SER A 208 0.29 -9.63 9.57
N ARG A 209 1.01 -9.48 8.48
CA ARG A 209 2.26 -10.20 8.18
C ARG A 209 3.23 -9.22 7.53
N ILE A 210 4.51 -9.35 7.86
CA ILE A 210 5.56 -8.64 7.14
C ILE A 210 6.10 -9.56 6.06
N TYR A 211 6.33 -8.97 4.90
CA TYR A 211 6.80 -9.64 3.70
C TYR A 211 8.15 -9.05 3.29
N LYS A 212 9.03 -9.91 2.78
CA LYS A 212 10.28 -9.53 2.12
C LYS A 212 10.29 -10.12 0.72
N GLU A 213 10.19 -9.29 -0.30
CA GLU A 213 9.82 -9.74 -1.65
C GLU A 213 10.64 -9.06 -2.76
N GLY A 214 10.63 -9.70 -3.93
CA GLY A 214 11.09 -9.08 -5.18
C GLY A 214 10.18 -7.94 -5.62
N GLY A 215 10.70 -7.02 -6.43
CA GLY A 215 10.00 -5.78 -6.71
C GLY A 215 8.75 -5.91 -7.58
N ALA A 216 8.72 -6.82 -8.55
CA ALA A 216 7.48 -7.08 -9.29
C ALA A 216 6.35 -7.54 -8.37
N THR A 217 6.64 -8.43 -7.40
CA THR A 217 5.66 -8.91 -6.41
C THR A 217 5.11 -7.79 -5.55
N PHE A 218 5.96 -6.82 -5.17
CA PHE A 218 5.51 -5.61 -4.47
C PHE A 218 4.50 -4.82 -5.31
N PHE A 219 4.57 -4.81 -6.64
CA PHE A 219 3.64 -4.09 -7.53
C PHE A 219 2.45 -4.92 -8.05
N LEU A 220 2.34 -6.20 -7.70
CA LEU A 220 1.26 -7.08 -8.19
C LEU A 220 -0.16 -6.74 -7.69
N ASP A 221 -0.33 -5.93 -6.63
CA ASP A 221 -1.68 -5.49 -6.26
C ASP A 221 -2.18 -4.43 -7.24
N ASN A 222 -3.36 -4.68 -7.81
CA ASN A 222 -4.11 -3.83 -8.75
C ASN A 222 -3.76 -2.33 -8.67
N PRO A 223 -2.83 -1.82 -9.49
CA PRO A 223 -2.52 -0.41 -9.52
C PRO A 223 -3.65 0.33 -10.24
N ASN A 224 -4.36 1.22 -9.54
CA ASN A 224 -5.33 2.13 -10.15
C ASN A 224 -4.64 3.18 -11.05
N GLU A 225 -3.36 3.47 -10.79
CA GLU A 225 -2.54 4.37 -11.59
C GLU A 225 -1.11 3.85 -11.58
N TYR A 226 -0.41 3.91 -12.70
CA TYR A 226 0.99 3.51 -12.73
C TYR A 226 1.90 4.65 -12.27
N ARG A 227 2.00 4.78 -10.96
CA ARG A 227 2.79 5.82 -10.30
C ARG A 227 3.31 5.33 -8.96
N ALA A 228 4.55 5.68 -8.65
CA ALA A 228 5.12 5.50 -7.33
C ALA A 228 5.81 6.77 -6.86
N MET A 229 5.83 6.98 -5.55
CA MET A 229 6.60 8.01 -4.88
C MET A 229 7.76 7.33 -4.16
N ILE A 230 8.97 7.77 -4.47
CA ILE A 230 10.20 7.32 -3.85
C ILE A 230 10.67 8.43 -2.92
N MET A 231 10.70 8.11 -1.63
CA MET A 231 11.21 8.98 -0.57
C MET A 231 12.60 8.46 -0.17
N VAL A 232 13.60 9.34 -0.25
CA VAL A 232 14.97 9.03 0.18
C VAL A 232 15.17 9.62 1.57
N PRO A 233 15.29 8.79 2.62
CA PRO A 233 15.59 9.28 3.95
C PRO A 233 17.01 9.87 4.03
N THR A 234 17.30 10.66 5.06
CA THR A 234 18.69 11.10 5.33
C THR A 234 19.59 9.89 5.63
N ASP A 235 20.89 10.02 5.37
CA ASP A 235 21.85 8.89 5.50
C ASP A 235 21.78 8.22 6.88
N THR A 236 21.74 9.02 7.95
CA THR A 236 21.61 8.51 9.32
C THR A 236 20.33 7.69 9.52
N ILE A 237 19.22 8.11 8.91
CA ILE A 237 17.94 7.40 9.00
C ILE A 237 17.98 6.14 8.14
N GLN A 238 18.62 6.18 6.97
CA GLN A 238 18.81 4.99 6.13
C GLN A 238 19.56 3.88 6.88
N GLU A 239 20.66 4.23 7.56
CA GLU A 239 21.45 3.27 8.34
C GLU A 239 20.65 2.63 9.47
N ARG A 240 19.90 3.45 10.21
CA ARG A 240 19.05 2.97 11.30
C ARG A 240 17.90 2.10 10.80
N ILE A 241 17.27 2.45 9.67
CA ILE A 241 16.23 1.61 9.07
C ILE A 241 16.81 0.22 8.73
N VAL A 242 17.98 0.17 8.08
CA VAL A 242 18.63 -1.09 7.74
C VAL A 242 18.98 -1.89 9.00
N GLU A 243 19.51 -1.25 10.03
CA GLU A 243 19.82 -1.89 11.31
C GLU A 243 18.56 -2.43 12.00
N ILE A 244 17.50 -1.62 12.10
CA ILE A 244 16.22 -2.03 12.69
C ILE A 244 15.64 -3.20 11.91
N ILE A 245 15.58 -3.12 10.58
CA ILE A 245 15.04 -4.22 9.75
C ILE A 245 15.89 -5.48 9.94
N ASN A 246 17.21 -5.38 9.87
CA ASN A 246 18.10 -6.55 10.02
C ASN A 246 18.04 -7.16 11.43
N ASN A 247 18.02 -6.34 12.49
CA ASN A 247 17.86 -6.80 13.87
C ASN A 247 16.46 -7.38 14.09
N THR A 248 15.47 -6.82 13.40
CA THR A 248 14.12 -7.35 13.33
C THR A 248 13.97 -8.35 12.19
N THR A 249 15.02 -8.99 11.70
CA THR A 249 14.93 -10.12 10.76
C THR A 249 15.87 -11.25 11.19
N HIS A 250 15.36 -12.33 11.76
CA HIS A 250 16.07 -13.60 11.80
C HIS A 250 15.77 -14.44 10.56
N TYR A 251 16.69 -15.29 10.14
CA TYR A 251 16.48 -16.32 9.12
C TYR A 251 16.50 -17.69 9.83
N GLN A 252 15.53 -18.55 9.53
CA GLN A 252 15.40 -19.91 10.07
C GLN A 252 15.30 -20.80 8.84
N PRO A 253 16.43 -21.37 8.40
CA PRO A 253 16.40 -22.34 7.32
C PRO A 253 15.63 -23.59 7.78
N GLY A 254 14.64 -24.03 6.99
CA GLY A 254 14.02 -25.36 7.11
C GLY A 254 12.52 -25.44 7.47
N SER A 255 11.77 -24.34 7.58
CA SER A 255 10.37 -24.37 8.06
C SER A 255 9.28 -24.63 6.99
N GLY A 256 9.62 -24.75 5.70
CA GLY A 256 8.66 -25.15 4.65
C GLY A 256 7.49 -24.18 4.39
N GLU A 257 7.42 -23.05 5.11
CA GLU A 257 6.60 -21.89 4.80
C GLU A 257 7.53 -20.70 4.52
N MET A 258 7.18 -19.87 3.54
CA MET A 258 7.85 -18.60 3.21
C MET A 258 7.68 -17.59 4.37
N GLN A 259 8.33 -17.84 5.50
CA GLN A 259 8.45 -17.01 6.68
C GLN A 259 9.91 -16.61 6.84
N ASP A 260 10.40 -15.72 5.98
CA ASP A 260 11.68 -15.07 6.22
C ASP A 260 11.51 -14.22 7.49
N ASN A 261 12.07 -14.68 8.62
CA ASN A 261 11.63 -14.26 9.96
C ASN A 261 11.93 -12.79 10.28
N ILE A 262 11.07 -11.89 9.84
CA ILE A 262 11.00 -10.56 10.41
C ILE A 262 10.50 -10.70 11.87
N GLN A 263 11.28 -10.29 12.88
CA GLN A 263 10.88 -10.18 14.29
C GLN A 263 9.47 -9.60 14.38
N TRP A 264 8.63 -10.37 15.03
CA TRP A 264 7.24 -10.05 15.36
C TRP A 264 7.09 -8.89 16.35
N SER A 265 8.18 -8.42 16.97
CA SER A 265 8.17 -7.39 18.01
C SER A 265 7.57 -6.08 17.53
N LEU A 266 7.81 -5.67 16.28
CA LEU A 266 7.22 -4.45 15.69
C LEU A 266 5.92 -4.71 14.93
N LYS A 267 5.42 -5.94 14.88
CA LYS A 267 4.23 -6.28 14.11
C LYS A 267 2.99 -6.38 15.02
N PRO A 268 2.01 -5.47 14.89
CA PRO A 268 0.72 -5.63 15.59
C PRO A 268 0.05 -6.94 15.22
N PRO A 269 -0.73 -7.59 16.09
CA PRO A 269 -1.29 -8.90 15.79
C PRO A 269 -2.33 -8.85 14.65
N THR A 270 -3.15 -7.80 14.62
CA THR A 270 -4.36 -7.75 13.77
C THR A 270 -4.19 -6.78 12.61
N TYR A 271 -4.69 -7.16 11.43
CA TYR A 271 -4.81 -6.25 10.30
C TYR A 271 -6.19 -5.59 10.28
N ASN A 272 -6.21 -4.26 10.10
CA ASN A 272 -7.41 -3.48 9.82
C ASN A 272 -7.07 -2.34 8.84
N LEU A 273 -7.78 -2.26 7.71
CA LEU A 273 -7.56 -1.22 6.69
C LEU A 273 -7.70 0.19 7.26
N VAL A 274 -8.61 0.35 8.23
CA VAL A 274 -8.89 1.63 8.91
C VAL A 274 -8.34 1.64 10.33
N ALA A 275 -7.17 1.04 10.54
CA ALA A 275 -6.48 1.09 11.83
C ALA A 275 -6.23 2.55 12.27
N SER A 276 -6.56 2.83 13.53
CA SER A 276 -6.32 4.12 14.19
C SER A 276 -5.03 4.05 15.01
N LEU A 277 -4.35 5.19 15.15
CA LEU A 277 -3.15 5.34 16.00
C LEU A 277 -3.43 5.04 17.48
N ASP A 278 -4.68 5.18 17.91
CA ASP A 278 -5.09 4.90 19.29
C ASP A 278 -5.32 3.41 19.56
N ASN A 279 -5.47 2.60 18.51
CA ASN A 279 -5.65 1.15 18.63
C ASN A 279 -4.38 0.42 18.20
N VAL A 280 -3.44 0.31 19.13
CA VAL A 280 -2.09 -0.26 18.90
C VAL A 280 -2.09 -1.74 18.48
N GLU A 281 -3.17 -2.47 18.77
CA GLU A 281 -3.34 -3.89 18.41
C GLU A 281 -3.66 -4.12 16.94
N GLU A 282 -4.00 -3.05 16.22
CA GLU A 282 -4.36 -3.09 14.82
C GLU A 282 -3.40 -2.28 13.95
N ALA A 283 -3.10 -2.84 12.78
CA ALA A 283 -2.26 -2.20 11.78
C ALA A 283 -2.98 -2.18 10.44
N ASN A 284 -2.83 -1.08 9.71
CA ASN A 284 -2.97 -1.12 8.26
C ASN A 284 -1.57 -1.30 7.65
N SER A 285 -1.52 -1.39 6.32
CA SER A 285 -0.31 -1.68 5.58
C SER A 285 0.81 -0.63 5.71
N ASN A 286 0.50 0.57 6.23
CA ASN A 286 1.45 1.66 6.47
C ASN A 286 1.90 1.78 7.93
N THR A 287 1.27 1.05 8.87
CA THR A 287 1.57 1.14 10.30
C THR A 287 2.98 0.64 10.65
N TRP A 288 3.41 -0.52 10.12
CA TRP A 288 4.74 -1.05 10.43
C TRP A 288 5.88 -0.18 9.88
N PRO A 289 5.81 0.33 8.63
CA PRO A 289 6.77 1.33 8.18
C PRO A 289 6.88 2.53 9.12
N LEU A 290 5.76 3.06 9.64
CA LEU A 290 5.78 4.15 10.62
C LEU A 290 6.50 3.76 11.92
N TYR A 291 6.30 2.55 12.42
CA TYR A 291 7.00 2.07 13.62
C TYR A 291 8.51 1.99 13.43
N VAL A 292 8.96 1.44 12.30
CA VAL A 292 10.40 1.42 11.95
C VAL A 292 10.95 2.84 11.89
N LEU A 293 10.22 3.78 11.28
CA LEU A 293 10.63 5.19 11.20
C LEU A 293 10.68 5.88 12.56
N ALA A 294 9.72 5.61 13.45
CA ALA A 294 9.72 6.19 14.79
C ALA A 294 10.97 5.77 15.58
N LEU A 295 11.34 4.48 15.52
CA LEU A 295 12.56 3.95 16.12
C LEU A 295 13.80 4.59 15.46
N ALA A 296 13.84 4.65 14.13
CA ALA A 296 14.97 5.23 13.39
C ALA A 296 15.19 6.72 13.73
N ILE A 297 14.11 7.52 13.79
CA ILE A 297 14.19 8.93 14.15
C ILE A 297 14.65 9.10 15.61
N ARG A 298 14.12 8.27 16.53
CA ARG A 298 14.55 8.27 17.93
C ARG A 298 15.98 7.76 18.15
N GLY A 299 16.55 7.04 17.18
CA GLY A 299 17.84 6.38 17.34
C GLY A 299 17.79 5.17 18.26
N VAL A 300 16.68 4.44 18.23
CA VAL A 300 16.48 3.20 18.99
C VAL A 300 16.55 2.03 18.00
N ASP A 301 17.45 1.08 18.25
CA ASP A 301 17.72 -0.08 17.39
C ASP A 301 16.76 -1.26 17.66
N LYS A 302 16.14 -1.30 18.86
CA LYS A 302 15.25 -2.37 19.30
C LYS A 302 14.06 -1.84 20.09
N GLY A 303 12.88 -2.39 19.83
CA GLY A 303 11.65 -2.09 20.55
C GLY A 303 10.52 -3.00 20.10
N ASN A 304 9.34 -2.81 20.70
CA ASN A 304 8.12 -3.44 20.23
C ASN A 304 7.12 -2.42 19.65
N TYR A 305 6.02 -2.90 19.07
CA TYR A 305 5.02 -2.06 18.42
C TYR A 305 4.31 -1.10 19.40
N HIS A 306 4.25 -1.42 20.70
CA HIS A 306 3.75 -0.47 21.71
C HIS A 306 4.74 0.68 21.94
N ASP A 307 6.03 0.36 22.08
CA ASP A 307 7.08 1.37 22.24
C ASP A 307 7.12 2.30 21.01
N ALA A 308 7.05 1.71 19.82
CA ALA A 308 7.03 2.45 18.57
C ALA A 308 5.79 3.36 18.45
N ASN A 309 4.61 2.88 18.83
CA ASN A 309 3.39 3.69 18.82
C ASN A 309 3.47 4.87 19.80
N LYS A 310 4.05 4.65 20.99
CA LYS A 310 4.33 5.72 21.95
C LYS A 310 5.29 6.76 21.35
N MET A 311 6.37 6.31 20.72
CA MET A 311 7.34 7.19 20.06
C MET A 311 6.70 7.99 18.91
N LEU A 312 5.82 7.39 18.10
CA LEU A 312 5.08 8.12 17.06
C LEU A 312 4.29 9.30 17.66
N LYS A 313 3.58 9.06 18.77
CA LYS A 313 2.82 10.11 19.46
C LYS A 313 3.72 11.21 20.00
N GLU A 314 4.85 10.84 20.61
CA GLU A 314 5.84 11.78 21.15
C GLU A 314 6.53 12.61 20.05
N LEU A 315 6.76 12.02 18.87
CA LEU A 315 7.31 12.68 17.68
C LEU A 315 6.26 13.50 16.90
N GLY A 316 5.04 13.62 17.43
CA GLY A 316 3.98 14.42 16.82
C GLY A 316 3.47 13.85 15.50
N PHE A 317 3.46 12.52 15.34
CA PHE A 317 2.82 11.89 14.18
C PHE A 317 1.33 12.27 14.11
N ARG A 318 0.87 12.63 12.90
CA ARG A 318 -0.52 13.00 12.62
C ARG A 318 -1.04 12.06 11.54
N PRO A 319 -2.00 11.17 11.83
CA PRO A 319 -2.66 10.37 10.81
C PRO A 319 -3.38 11.27 9.81
N SER A 320 -3.59 10.77 8.59
CA SER A 320 -4.37 11.51 7.61
C SER A 320 -5.84 11.52 7.96
N LYS A 321 -6.46 12.70 7.88
CA LYS A 321 -7.92 12.86 7.97
C LYS A 321 -8.51 12.60 6.60
N VAL A 322 -9.40 11.62 6.52
CA VAL A 322 -9.94 11.14 5.26
C VAL A 322 -11.46 11.15 5.30
N ARG A 323 -12.10 11.77 4.32
CA ARG A 323 -13.53 11.59 4.08
C ARG A 323 -13.75 10.44 3.10
N LEU A 324 -14.37 9.38 3.58
CA LEU A 324 -14.74 8.22 2.77
C LEU A 324 -15.92 8.56 1.87
N GLY A 325 -15.76 8.35 0.56
CA GLY A 325 -16.85 8.44 -0.42
C GLY A 325 -17.08 7.13 -1.17
N GLY A 326 -17.97 7.19 -2.15
CA GLY A 326 -18.34 6.04 -2.98
C GLY A 326 -18.82 4.84 -2.14
N MET A 327 -18.32 3.65 -2.47
CA MET A 327 -18.70 2.43 -1.76
C MET A 327 -18.18 2.38 -0.31
N TYR A 328 -17.06 3.04 -0.02
CA TYR A 328 -16.43 3.03 1.31
C TYR A 328 -17.30 3.70 2.39
N LYS A 329 -18.14 4.66 2.00
CA LYS A 329 -19.16 5.27 2.87
C LYS A 329 -20.14 4.23 3.44
N PHE A 330 -20.42 3.16 2.71
CA PHE A 330 -21.32 2.11 3.17
C PHE A 330 -20.67 1.16 4.19
N LEU A 331 -19.32 1.07 4.22
CA LEU A 331 -18.61 0.25 5.19
C LEU A 331 -18.77 0.77 6.63
N ILE A 332 -19.07 2.05 6.81
CA ILE A 332 -19.31 2.66 8.12
C ILE A 332 -20.78 2.48 8.59
N ARG A 333 -21.70 1.98 7.75
CA ARG A 333 -23.14 1.88 8.05
C ARG A 333 -23.50 0.47 8.57
N PRO A 334 -23.88 0.31 9.86
CA PRO A 334 -24.03 -1.00 10.51
C PRO A 334 -25.06 -1.96 9.89
N TRP A 335 -26.11 -1.49 9.20
CA TRP A 335 -27.16 -2.40 8.69
C TRP A 335 -26.64 -3.37 7.63
N LEU A 336 -25.53 -3.05 6.95
CA LEU A 336 -24.94 -3.87 5.87
C LEU A 336 -23.87 -4.83 6.39
N VAL A 337 -23.35 -4.58 7.60
CA VAL A 337 -22.21 -5.31 8.20
C VAL A 337 -22.54 -6.76 8.53
N GLY A 338 -23.83 -7.14 8.54
CA GLY A 338 -24.30 -8.52 8.69
C GLY A 338 -24.94 -9.14 7.43
N ARG A 339 -25.01 -8.42 6.31
CA ARG A 339 -25.77 -8.85 5.11
C ARG A 339 -25.03 -8.70 3.78
N MET A 340 -23.88 -8.02 3.73
CA MET A 340 -23.03 -7.94 2.54
C MET A 340 -21.55 -8.05 2.89
N PHE A 341 -20.80 -8.56 1.91
CA PHE A 341 -19.38 -8.84 1.76
C PHE A 341 -18.40 -7.73 2.20
N ILE A 342 -18.44 -7.29 3.47
CA ILE A 342 -17.37 -6.46 4.03
C ILE A 342 -16.15 -7.36 4.25
N PRO A 343 -14.97 -7.03 3.70
CA PRO A 343 -13.77 -7.81 3.94
C PRO A 343 -13.53 -7.92 5.44
N LYS A 344 -13.20 -9.11 5.94
CA LYS A 344 -12.94 -9.33 7.38
C LYS A 344 -11.93 -8.31 7.93
N ALA A 345 -11.02 -7.85 7.06
CA ALA A 345 -9.94 -6.89 7.29
C ALA A 345 -10.39 -5.43 7.49
N VAL A 346 -11.69 -5.12 7.54
CA VAL A 346 -12.19 -3.76 7.79
C VAL A 346 -13.07 -3.77 9.03
N LYS A 347 -12.64 -3.06 10.08
CA LYS A 347 -13.40 -2.92 11.33
C LYS A 347 -13.56 -1.45 11.70
N PHE A 348 -14.80 -0.96 11.67
CA PHE A 348 -15.14 0.38 12.13
C PHE A 348 -15.69 0.33 13.56
N ARG A 349 -14.84 0.71 14.52
CA ARG A 349 -15.25 0.96 15.91
C ARG A 349 -15.52 2.45 16.10
N LYS A 350 -16.55 2.77 16.90
CA LYS A 350 -16.92 4.17 17.15
C LYS A 350 -15.86 4.86 18.00
N GLU A 351 -15.20 4.09 18.86
CA GLU A 351 -14.17 4.50 19.78
C GLU A 351 -12.91 4.95 19.01
N ASP A 352 -12.58 4.26 17.92
CA ASP A 352 -11.43 4.59 17.08
C ASP A 352 -11.73 5.71 16.07
N HIS A 353 -13.00 5.81 15.63
CA HIS A 353 -13.45 6.73 14.57
C HIS A 353 -14.76 7.43 14.96
N PRO A 354 -14.74 8.36 15.95
CA PRO A 354 -15.95 9.00 16.45
C PRO A 354 -16.70 9.81 15.37
N ALA A 355 -15.97 10.37 14.40
CA ALA A 355 -16.53 11.12 13.26
C ALA A 355 -16.98 10.24 12.08
N GLY A 356 -16.70 8.93 12.11
CA GLY A 356 -16.98 8.02 11.00
C GLY A 356 -18.46 7.98 10.64
N LYS A 357 -19.35 7.70 11.60
CA LYS A 357 -20.80 7.61 11.32
C LYS A 357 -21.46 8.95 10.96
N PRO A 358 -21.22 10.05 11.69
CA PRO A 358 -21.92 11.29 11.40
C PRO A 358 -21.39 12.03 10.16
N TYR A 359 -20.14 11.79 9.74
CA TYR A 359 -19.50 12.59 8.69
C TYR A 359 -18.72 11.78 7.64
N ASN A 360 -18.61 10.47 7.80
CA ASN A 360 -17.74 9.59 6.98
C ASN A 360 -16.27 10.00 7.04
N VAL A 361 -15.85 10.59 8.17
CA VAL A 361 -14.47 11.03 8.40
C VAL A 361 -13.76 10.04 9.30
N VAL A 362 -12.55 9.65 8.90
CA VAL A 362 -11.67 8.75 9.65
C VAL A 362 -10.25 9.26 9.70
N GLU A 363 -9.51 8.87 10.72
CA GLU A 363 -8.07 9.12 10.84
C GLU A 363 -7.32 7.83 10.59
N ILE A 364 -6.53 7.76 9.53
CA ILE A 364 -5.84 6.54 9.12
C ILE A 364 -4.39 6.82 8.74
N ASN A 365 -3.54 5.80 8.91
CA ASN A 365 -2.15 5.87 8.51
C ASN A 365 -2.03 5.71 6.98
N THR A 366 -1.54 6.73 6.30
CA THR A 366 -1.38 6.75 4.83
C THR A 366 0.07 7.03 4.45
N ALA A 367 0.40 6.77 3.18
CA ALA A 367 1.68 7.17 2.60
C ALA A 367 1.92 8.70 2.72
N ILE A 368 0.87 9.50 2.63
CA ILE A 368 0.95 10.97 2.78
C ILE A 368 1.31 11.35 4.21
N SER A 369 0.60 10.81 5.21
CA SER A 369 0.96 11.07 6.62
C SER A 369 2.36 10.60 6.98
N LEU A 370 2.85 9.52 6.34
CA LEU A 370 4.22 9.03 6.51
C LEU A 370 5.24 10.00 5.90
N LYS A 371 5.00 10.47 4.67
CA LYS A 371 5.86 11.49 4.04
C LYS A 371 5.95 12.75 4.91
N GLU A 372 4.81 13.30 5.32
CA GLU A 372 4.79 14.50 6.14
C GLU A 372 5.45 14.29 7.52
N PHE A 373 5.36 13.07 8.06
CA PHE A 373 6.06 12.72 9.29
C PHE A 373 7.58 12.77 9.12
N LEU A 374 8.11 12.29 8.00
CA LEU A 374 9.53 12.40 7.68
C LEU A 374 9.94 13.87 7.50
N GLU A 375 9.13 14.67 6.78
CA GLU A 375 9.39 16.09 6.57
C GLU A 375 9.42 16.87 7.89
N ARG A 376 8.46 16.64 8.79
CA ARG A 376 8.39 17.32 10.10
C ARG A 376 9.54 16.96 11.05
N ASN A 377 10.21 15.84 10.81
CA ASN A 377 11.32 15.35 11.64
C ASN A 377 12.68 15.47 10.94
N ASP A 378 12.78 16.27 9.87
CA ASP A 378 14.01 16.47 9.08
C ASP A 378 14.68 15.15 8.65
N ALA A 379 13.85 14.12 8.44
CA ALA A 379 14.28 12.74 8.15
C ALA A 379 14.26 12.42 6.65
N LEU A 380 13.93 13.40 5.80
CA LEU A 380 13.77 13.25 4.36
C LEU A 380 14.82 14.07 3.61
N GLN A 381 15.57 13.44 2.72
CA GLN A 381 16.53 14.11 1.85
C GLN A 381 15.87 14.59 0.55
N THR A 382 15.13 13.72 -0.13
CA THR A 382 14.45 14.04 -1.38
C THR A 382 13.25 13.16 -1.61
N VAL A 383 12.32 13.64 -2.44
CA VAL A 383 11.17 12.89 -2.93
C VAL A 383 11.15 13.00 -4.44
N VAL A 384 11.04 11.85 -5.09
CA VAL A 384 10.91 11.77 -6.54
C VAL A 384 9.75 10.87 -6.91
N GLU A 385 9.13 11.15 -8.05
CA GLU A 385 8.12 10.28 -8.61
C GLU A 385 8.74 9.36 -9.65
N ALA A 386 8.22 8.14 -9.69
CA ALA A 386 8.51 7.16 -10.72
C ALA A 386 7.20 6.84 -11.45
N PHE A 387 7.34 6.68 -12.76
CA PHE A 387 6.30 6.26 -13.68
C PHE A 387 6.85 5.08 -14.49
N PRO A 388 6.01 4.22 -15.08
CA PRO A 388 6.47 3.20 -15.99
C PRO A 388 7.34 3.78 -17.09
N THR A 389 8.39 3.05 -17.43
CA THR A 389 9.14 3.33 -18.65
C THR A 389 8.20 3.22 -19.86
N GLN A 390 8.13 4.26 -20.69
CA GLN A 390 7.48 4.16 -22.00
C GLN A 390 8.36 3.32 -22.91
N GLY A 391 8.09 2.03 -22.94
CA GLY A 391 8.75 1.06 -23.79
C GLY A 391 8.18 -0.31 -23.48
N PRO A 392 8.21 -1.26 -24.41
CA PRO A 392 7.98 -2.64 -24.04
C PRO A 392 9.04 -2.97 -22.98
N VAL A 393 8.61 -3.25 -21.75
CA VAL A 393 9.24 -4.38 -21.06
C VAL A 393 9.01 -5.49 -22.06
N GLN A 394 10.01 -5.88 -22.85
CA GLN A 394 9.81 -7.04 -23.68
C GLN A 394 9.46 -8.13 -22.67
N PRO A 395 8.23 -8.69 -22.70
CA PRO A 395 8.14 -10.04 -22.24
C PRO A 395 9.20 -10.76 -23.06
N THR A 396 10.03 -11.60 -22.47
CA THR A 396 10.52 -12.71 -23.27
C THR A 396 9.26 -13.46 -23.69
N GLU A 397 8.66 -13.01 -24.81
CA GLU A 397 7.66 -13.73 -25.55
C GLU A 397 8.39 -14.99 -25.95
N ILE A 398 8.22 -16.03 -25.15
CA ILE A 398 8.40 -17.38 -25.65
C ILE A 398 7.21 -17.55 -26.60
N GLU A 399 7.36 -17.07 -27.83
CA GLU A 399 6.54 -17.53 -28.94
C GLU A 399 6.78 -19.03 -29.03
N ILE A 400 5.86 -19.80 -28.46
CA ILE A 400 5.73 -21.21 -28.76
C ILE A 400 5.10 -21.25 -30.14
N GLU A 401 5.92 -21.19 -31.20
CA GLU A 401 5.52 -21.71 -32.49
C GLU A 401 5.26 -23.20 -32.30
N VAL A 402 4.00 -23.56 -32.14
CA VAL A 402 3.55 -24.94 -32.32
C VAL A 402 3.59 -25.17 -33.83
N GLY A 403 4.75 -25.57 -34.33
CA GLY A 403 4.88 -26.08 -35.69
C GLY A 403 4.00 -27.32 -35.81
N THR A 404 2.88 -27.19 -36.51
CA THR A 404 2.14 -28.34 -37.00
C THR A 404 2.99 -29.00 -38.08
N GLU A 405 3.53 -30.18 -37.77
CA GLU A 405 4.09 -31.09 -38.75
C GLU A 405 2.99 -31.45 -39.76
N ASP A 406 3.08 -30.89 -40.96
CA ASP A 406 2.54 -31.48 -42.17
C ASP A 406 3.63 -31.39 -43.24
N ASN A 407 4.38 -32.48 -43.40
CA ASN A 407 4.83 -33.03 -44.68
C ASN A 407 5.81 -34.18 -44.43
N VAL A 408 5.26 -35.38 -44.23
CA VAL A 408 5.94 -36.64 -44.53
C VAL A 408 5.59 -37.00 -45.97
N ASN A 409 6.62 -37.13 -46.81
CA ASN A 409 6.56 -37.82 -48.11
C ASN A 409 6.30 -39.32 -47.93
#